data_AF-A0A3A6JWG9-F1
#
_entry.id   AF-A0A3A6JWG9-F1
#
_cell.length_a   1.000
_cell.length_b   1.000
_cell.length_c   1.000
_cell.angle_alpha   90.00
_cell.angle_beta   90.00
_cell.angle_gamma   90.00
#
_symmetry.space_group_name_H-M   'P 1'
#
loop_
_entity.id
_entity.type
_entity.pdbx_description
1 polymer ?
#
loop_
_entity_poly.entity_id
_entity_poly.type
_entity_poly.pdbx_seq_one_letter_code
_entity_poly.pdbx_strand_id
1 'polypeptide(L)' 'MIETWILCPVCDSKTRVRIREDTVLENFPLYCPKCKHETLISARQLNISVIKEPDAQTQSR' A
#
# COMPACT_ATOMS: atom_id res chain seq x y z
N MET A 1 6.86 -20.03 -9.23
CA MET A 1 5.82 -19.02 -8.94
C MET A 1 6.42 -18.02 -7.98
N ILE A 2 6.60 -16.78 -8.42
CA ILE A 2 7.21 -15.72 -7.59
C ILE A 2 6.10 -15.14 -6.71
N GLU A 3 6.29 -15.20 -5.40
CA GLU A 3 5.41 -14.56 -4.41
C GLU A 3 6.22 -13.52 -3.64
N THR A 4 5.65 -12.35 -3.40
CA THR A 4 6.32 -11.27 -2.68
C THR A 4 5.41 -10.71 -1.60
N TRP A 5 6.01 -10.35 -0.48
CA TRP A 5 5.30 -9.71 0.61
C TRP A 5 5.22 -8.21 0.35
N ILE A 6 4.04 -7.63 0.56
CA ILE A 6 3.90 -6.18 0.52
C ILE A 6 4.64 -5.61 1.73
N LEU A 7 5.54 -4.66 1.50
CA LEU A 7 6.17 -3.87 2.55
C LEU A 7 5.34 -2.60 2.77
N CYS A 8 5.21 -2.17 4.03
CA CYS A 8 4.50 -0.94 4.32
C CYS A 8 5.30 0.27 3.79
N PRO A 9 4.69 1.17 2.99
CA PRO A 9 5.40 2.32 2.41
C PRO A 9 5.86 3.35 3.45
N VAL A 10 5.37 3.25 4.70
CA VAL A 10 5.68 4.20 5.78
C VAL A 10 6.84 3.72 6.66
N CYS A 11 6.89 2.42 6.96
CA CYS A 11 7.84 1.86 7.94
C CYS A 11 8.67 0.68 7.41
N ASP A 12 8.58 0.41 6.11
CA ASP A 12 9.24 -0.70 5.38
C ASP A 12 9.01 -2.08 6.03
N SER A 13 8.01 -2.17 6.89
CA SER A 13 7.77 -3.37 7.67
C SER A 13 6.96 -4.34 6.84
N LYS A 14 7.37 -5.62 6.90
CA LYS A 14 6.64 -6.72 6.29
C LYS A 14 5.17 -6.71 6.73
N THR A 15 4.26 -6.55 5.77
CA THR A 15 2.83 -6.65 6.05
C THR A 15 2.36 -8.12 6.01
N ARG A 16 1.11 -8.36 6.42
CA ARG A 16 0.50 -9.70 6.36
C ARG A 16 -0.03 -10.07 4.97
N VAL A 17 0.14 -9.21 3.98
CA VAL A 17 -0.38 -9.40 2.62
C VAL A 17 0.73 -9.95 1.72
N ARG A 18 0.45 -11.08 1.07
CA ARG A 18 1.28 -11.63 -0.02
C ARG A 18 0.56 -11.40 -1.34
N ILE A 19 1.34 -11.04 -2.35
CA ILE A 19 0.87 -10.92 -3.72
C ILE A 19 1.67 -11.85 -4.63
N ARG A 20 1.01 -12.33 -5.67
CA ARG A 20 1.60 -13.13 -6.75
C ARG A 20 1.63 -12.29 -8.02
N GLU A 21 2.29 -12.80 -9.06
CA GLU A 21 2.39 -12.12 -10.37
C GLU A 21 1.02 -11.86 -11.02
N ASP A 22 0.08 -12.78 -10.83
CA ASP A 22 -1.31 -12.72 -11.32
C ASP A 22 -2.24 -11.92 -10.40
N THR A 23 -1.77 -11.49 -9.23
CA THR A 23 -2.60 -10.73 -8.28
C THR A 23 -2.70 -9.27 -8.69
N VAL A 24 -3.93 -8.76 -8.78
CA VAL A 24 -4.22 -7.34 -8.98
C VAL A 24 -5.01 -6.83 -7.78
N LEU A 25 -4.51 -5.78 -7.14
CA LEU A 25 -5.17 -5.04 -6.07
C LEU A 25 -5.40 -3.60 -6.56
N GLU A 26 -6.62 -3.10 -6.43
CA GLU A 26 -6.98 -1.72 -6.77
C GLU A 26 -7.71 -1.09 -5.59
N ASN A 27 -7.34 0.15 -5.24
CA ASN A 27 -7.90 0.87 -4.07
C ASN A 27 -7.92 0.01 -2.80
N PHE A 28 -6.86 -0.77 -2.58
CA PHE A 28 -6.80 -1.71 -1.48
C PHE A 28 -6.33 -1.01 -0.21
N PRO A 29 -7.14 -0.98 0.87
CA PRO A 29 -6.73 -0.43 2.15
C PRO A 29 -5.70 -1.34 2.84
N LEU A 30 -4.44 -0.91 2.88
CA LEU A 30 -3.38 -1.60 3.60
C LEU A 30 -3.24 -1.02 5.01
N TYR A 31 -3.75 -1.74 6.01
CA TYR A 31 -3.54 -1.40 7.42
C TYR A 31 -2.17 -1.83 7.92
N CYS A 32 -1.40 -0.89 8.49
CA CYS A 32 -0.13 -1.21 9.12
C CYS A 32 -0.25 -1.13 10.66
N PRO A 33 -0.09 -2.25 11.40
CA PRO A 33 -0.22 -2.25 12.86
C PRO A 33 0.88 -1.46 13.58
N LYS A 34 2.04 -1.25 12.94
CA LYS A 34 3.12 -0.40 13.49
C LYS A 34 2.80 1.09 13.35
N CYS A 35 2.33 1.50 12.18
CA CYS A 35 1.97 2.90 11.93
C CYS A 35 0.62 3.25 12.53
N LYS A 36 -0.26 2.27 12.77
CA LYS A 36 -1.66 2.44 13.19
C LYS A 36 -2.48 3.30 12.22
N HIS A 37 -2.08 3.32 10.96
CA HIS A 37 -2.76 4.03 9.88
C HIS A 37 -2.99 3.07 8.72
N GLU A 38 -4.05 3.36 7.97
CA GLU A 38 -4.39 2.69 6.73
C GLU A 38 -3.87 3.51 5.55
N THR A 39 -3.42 2.84 4.49
CA THR A 39 -2.93 3.49 3.28
C THR A 39 -3.54 2.78 2.08
N LEU A 40 -4.14 3.54 1.17
CA LEU A 40 -4.63 2.99 -0.09
C LEU A 40 -3.46 2.64 -0.99
N ILE A 41 -3.43 1.41 -1.48
CA ILE A 41 -2.42 0.92 -2.41
C ILE A 41 -3.08 0.27 -3.63
N SER A 42 -2.37 0.32 -4.74
CA SER A 42 -2.63 -0.49 -5.93
C SER A 42 -1.45 -1.40 -6.17
N ALA A 43 -1.70 -2.69 -6.40
CA ALA A 43 -0.67 -3.66 -6.75
C ALA A 43 -1.00 -4.30 -8.10
N ARG A 44 -0.06 -4.30 -9.04
CA ARG A 44 -0.20 -4.96 -10.35
C ARG A 44 1.12 -5.62 -10.74
N GLN A 45 1.10 -6.92 -11.05
CA GLN A 45 2.30 -7.66 -11.48
C GLN A 45 3.50 -7.44 -10.52
N LEU A 46 3.26 -7.62 -9.21
CA LEU A 46 4.24 -7.38 -8.13
C LEU A 46 4.69 -5.91 -7.93
N ASN A 47 4.22 -4.96 -8.75
CA ASN A 47 4.47 -3.54 -8.54
C ASN A 47 3.44 -2.95 -7.59
N ILE A 48 3.90 -2.38 -6.47
CA ILE A 48 3.04 -1.73 -5.47
C ILE A 48 3.17 -0.22 -5.64
N SER A 49 2.04 0.46 -5.76
CA SER A 49 1.92 1.91 -5.85
C SER A 49 1.03 2.42 -4.73
N VAL A 50 1.43 3.51 -4.09
CA VAL A 50 0.62 4.14 -3.04
C VAL A 50 -0.34 5.12 -3.69
N ILE A 51 -1.63 4.89 -3.52
CA ILE A 51 -2.67 5.85 -3.90
C ILE A 51 -2.72 6.87 -2.78
N LYS A 52 -1.92 7.93 -2.90
CA LYS A 52 -2.13 9.11 -2.08
C LYS A 52 -3.33 9.82 -2.69
N GLU A 53 -4.44 9.87 -1.96
CA GLU A 53 -5.37 10.97 -2.20
C GLU A 53 -4.55 12.27 -2.10
N PRO A 54 -4.73 13.23 -3.02
CA PRO A 54 -4.09 14.52 -2.88
C PRO A 54 -4.58 15.08 -1.55
N ASP A 55 -3.72 15.04 -0.55
CA ASP A 55 -3.90 15.73 0.72
C ASP A 55 -4.28 17.15 0.33
N ALA A 56 -5.56 17.47 0.50
CA ALA A 56 -6.08 18.77 0.15
C ALA A 56 -5.26 19.73 0.99
N GLN A 57 -4.33 20.43 0.34
CA GLN A 57 -3.58 21.51 0.98
C GLN A 57 -4.63 22.52 1.41
N THR A 58 -5.12 22.42 2.64
CA THR A 58 -5.83 23.52 3.28
C THR A 58 -4.77 24.57 3.47
N GLN A 59 -4.65 25.42 2.45
CA GLN A 59 -3.87 26.64 2.47
C GLN A 59 -4.55 27.54 3.52
N SER A 60 -4.14 27.36 4.78
CA SER A 60 -4.50 28.24 5.88
C SER A 60 -3.99 29.63 5.52
N ARG A 61 -4.92 30.52 5.20
CA ARG A 61 -4.68 31.94 4.92
C ARG A 61 -4.60 32.73 6.22
#